data_AF-A0A2T0X7D1-F1
#
_entry.id   AF-A0A2T0X7D1-F1
#
_cell.length_a   1.000
_cell.length_b   1.000
_cell.length_c   1.000
_cell.angle_alpha   90.00
_cell.angle_beta   90.00
_cell.angle_gamma   90.00
#
_symmetry.space_group_name_H-M   'P 1'
#
loop_
_entity.id
_entity.type
_entity.pdbx_description
1 polymer ?
#
loop_
_entity_poly.entity_id
_entity_poly.type
_entity_poly.pdbx_seq_one_letter_code
_entity_poly.pdbx_strand_id
1 'polypeptide(L)'
;MRALLPPLALAACATFPEVDAAIPPAARNAPFPSLLPTAAFDAAPAERLSPEAGQALEGRQSDLEARAARLRDPVLTEAERARLGR
;
A
#
# COMPACT_ATOMS: atom_id res chain seq x y z
N MET A 1 1.58 12.61 -23.65
CA MET A 1 1.05 12.07 -22.38
C MET A 1 1.54 12.80 -21.11
N ARG A 2 2.42 13.80 -21.20
CA ARG A 2 3.02 14.48 -20.01
C ARG A 2 2.26 15.73 -19.52
N ALA A 3 1.30 16.23 -20.31
CA ALA A 3 0.56 17.47 -20.02
C ALA A 3 -0.67 17.28 -19.10
N LEU A 4 -1.04 16.04 -18.76
CA LEU A 4 -2.20 15.73 -17.90
C LEU A 4 -1.82 15.48 -16.43
N LEU A 5 -0.54 15.52 -16.08
CA LEU A 5 -0.06 15.23 -14.72
C LEU A 5 -0.46 16.29 -13.66
N PRO A 6 -0.43 17.61 -13.94
CA PRO A 6 -0.75 18.61 -12.92
C PRO A 6 -2.21 18.58 -12.40
N PRO A 7 -3.26 18.50 -13.24
CA PRO A 7 -4.63 18.52 -12.74
C PRO A 7 -5.01 17.23 -12.00
N LEU A 8 -4.38 16.10 -12.34
CA LEU A 8 -4.66 14.81 -11.69
C LEU A 8 -4.10 14.74 -10.27
N ALA A 9 -2.97 15.41 -10.00
CA ALA A 9 -2.37 15.50 -8.67
C ALA A 9 -3.20 16.35 -7.69
N LEU A 10 -3.93 17.35 -8.19
CA LEU A 10 -4.81 18.20 -7.38
C LEU A 10 -6.12 17.49 -6.97
N ALA A 11 -6.59 16.53 -7.76
CA ALA A 11 -7.77 15.72 -7.44
C ALA A 11 -7.53 14.67 -6.33
N ALA A 12 -6.27 14.37 -5.99
CA ALA A 12 -5.93 13.49 -4.88
C ALA A 12 -6.22 14.11 -3.50
N CYS A 13 -6.40 15.43 -3.42
CA CYS A 13 -6.80 16.15 -2.21
C CYS A 13 -8.32 16.20 -2.04
N ALA A 14 -9.03 15.11 -2.33
CA ALA A 14 -10.47 15.03 -2.11
C ALA A 14 -10.79 15.18 -0.61
N THR A 15 -11.81 15.98 -0.29
CA THR A 15 -12.30 16.12 1.09
C THR A 15 -12.85 14.78 1.56
N PHE A 16 -12.44 14.34 2.76
CA PHE A 16 -12.99 13.14 3.39
C PHE A 16 -14.53 13.30 3.45
N PRO A 17 -15.31 12.33 2.93
CA PRO A 17 -16.76 12.45 2.93
C PRO A 17 -17.28 12.50 4.37
N GLU A 18 -18.36 13.23 4.61
CA GLU A 18 -18.95 13.41 5.94
C GLU A 18 -19.69 12.13 6.37
N VAL A 19 -18.94 11.11 6.78
CA VAL A 19 -19.46 9.78 7.14
C VAL A 19 -20.36 9.84 8.38
N ASP A 20 -20.13 10.80 9.28
CA ASP A 20 -20.90 10.95 10.52
C ASP A 20 -22.37 11.32 10.30
N ALA A 21 -22.69 12.01 9.20
CA ALA A 21 -24.06 12.33 8.83
C ALA A 21 -24.82 11.10 8.29
N ALA A 22 -24.09 10.09 7.79
CA ALA A 22 -24.67 8.88 7.22
C ALA A 22 -25.02 7.80 8.27
N ILE A 23 -24.60 7.98 9.54
CA ILE A 23 -24.89 7.00 10.60
C ILE A 23 -26.22 7.36 11.28
N PRO A 24 -27.29 6.57 11.10
CA PRO A 24 -28.57 6.84 11.75
C PRO A 24 -28.43 6.73 13.29
N PRO A 25 -29.21 7.49 14.08
CA PRO A 25 -29.14 7.46 15.55
C PRO A 25 -29.27 6.05 16.14
N ALA A 26 -30.07 5.19 15.51
CA ALA A 26 -30.23 3.79 15.90
C ALA A 26 -28.94 2.97 15.76
N ALA A 27 -28.09 3.29 14.77
CA ALA A 27 -26.82 2.59 14.57
C ALA A 27 -25.73 3.04 15.57
N ARG A 28 -25.77 4.29 16.05
CA ARG A 28 -24.80 4.78 17.05
C ARG A 28 -24.96 4.08 18.41
N ASN A 29 -26.19 3.71 18.76
CA ASN A 29 -26.52 3.03 20.00
C ASN A 29 -26.72 1.52 19.82
N ALA A 30 -26.46 0.99 18.62
CA ALA A 30 -26.61 -0.42 18.36
C ALA A 30 -25.57 -1.24 19.16
N PRO A 31 -25.92 -2.44 19.62
CA PRO A 31 -24.94 -3.37 20.17
C PRO A 31 -23.82 -3.62 19.17
N PHE A 32 -22.61 -3.84 19.68
CA PHE A 32 -21.48 -4.20 18.85
C PHE A 32 -21.79 -5.49 18.07
N PRO A 33 -21.47 -5.57 16.77
CA PRO A 33 -21.78 -6.75 15.98
C PRO A 33 -21.00 -7.96 16.47
N SER A 34 -21.59 -9.14 16.36
CA SER A 34 -20.86 -10.39 16.54
C SER A 34 -19.82 -10.55 15.43
N LEU A 35 -18.55 -10.69 15.81
CA LEU A 35 -17.48 -10.97 14.85
C LEU A 35 -17.63 -12.40 14.30
N LEU A 36 -17.32 -12.56 13.01
CA LEU A 36 -17.33 -13.88 12.40
C LEU A 36 -16.18 -14.73 12.97
N PRO A 37 -16.43 -15.98 13.42
CA PRO A 37 -15.38 -16.85 13.93
C PRO A 37 -14.30 -17.08 12.86
N THR A 38 -13.02 -17.09 13.26
CA THR A 38 -11.91 -17.27 12.31
C THR A 38 -11.96 -18.62 11.59
N ALA A 39 -12.53 -19.64 12.23
CA ALA A 39 -12.76 -20.96 11.64
C ALA A 39 -13.64 -20.91 10.37
N ALA A 40 -14.44 -19.86 10.18
CA ALA A 40 -15.20 -19.66 8.94
C ALA A 40 -14.31 -19.40 7.72
N PHE A 41 -13.06 -18.97 7.91
CA PHE A 41 -12.11 -18.73 6.83
C PHE A 41 -11.37 -20.00 6.41
N ASP A 42 -11.34 -21.05 7.24
CA ASP A 42 -10.66 -22.31 6.91
C ASP A 42 -11.35 -23.10 5.81
N ALA A 43 -12.65 -22.86 5.60
CA ALA A 43 -13.46 -23.48 4.54
C ALA A 43 -13.30 -22.79 3.18
N ALA A 44 -12.64 -21.63 3.12
CA ALA A 44 -12.37 -20.96 1.85
C ALA A 44 -11.31 -21.75 1.08
N PRO A 45 -11.51 -22.05 -0.22
CA PRO A 45 -10.43 -22.61 -1.02
C PRO A 45 -9.27 -21.63 -0.97
N ALA A 46 -8.08 -22.12 -0.60
CA ALA A 46 -6.88 -21.30 -0.65
C ALA A 46 -6.69 -20.85 -2.11
N GLU A 47 -6.94 -19.57 -2.38
CA GLU A 47 -6.63 -18.93 -3.65
C GLU A 47 -5.11 -19.06 -3.85
N ARG A 48 -4.70 -20.00 -4.69
CA ARG A 48 -3.28 -20.19 -5.01
C ARG A 48 -2.93 -19.27 -6.16
N LEU A 49 -1.75 -18.67 -6.08
CA LEU A 49 -1.17 -17.96 -7.22
C LEU A 49 -1.14 -18.90 -8.42
N SER A 50 -1.55 -18.39 -9.58
CA SER A 50 -1.35 -19.11 -10.82
C SER A 50 0.17 -19.23 -11.09
N PRO A 51 0.62 -20.26 -11.81
CA PRO A 51 2.03 -20.39 -12.18
C PRO A 51 2.58 -19.14 -12.89
N GLU A 52 1.75 -18.49 -13.71
CA GLU A 52 2.10 -17.27 -14.44
C GLU A 52 2.27 -16.07 -13.49
N ALA A 53 1.39 -15.94 -12.49
CA ALA A 53 1.52 -14.91 -11.46
C ALA A 53 2.78 -15.12 -10.61
N GLY A 54 3.13 -16.39 -10.31
CA GLY A 54 4.38 -16.74 -9.64
C GLY A 54 5.61 -16.28 -10.42
N GLN A 55 5.69 -16.63 -11.70
CA GLN A 55 6.80 -16.22 -12.58
C GLN A 55 6.91 -14.69 -12.72
N ALA A 56 5.77 -13.99 -12.79
CA ALA A 56 5.77 -12.53 -12.83
C ALA A 56 6.33 -11.90 -11.55
N LEU A 57 6.08 -12.51 -10.38
CA LEU A 57 6.64 -12.06 -9.11
C LEU A 57 8.15 -12.32 -9.01
N GLU A 58 8.61 -13.48 -9.47
CA GLU A 58 10.05 -13.82 -9.52
C GLU A 58 10.82 -12.85 -10.42
N GLY A 59 10.27 -12.51 -11.60
CA GLY A 59 10.86 -11.49 -12.48
C GLY A 59 10.97 -10.13 -11.80
N ARG A 60 9.91 -9.69 -11.12
CA ARG A 60 9.91 -8.43 -10.36
C ARG A 60 10.90 -8.44 -9.19
N GLN A 61 11.04 -9.58 -8.50
CA GLN A 61 12.05 -9.73 -7.45
C GLN A 61 13.46 -9.52 -8.01
N SER A 62 13.80 -10.21 -9.10
CA SER A 62 15.10 -10.08 -9.76
C SER A 62 15.41 -8.63 -10.16
N ASP A 63 14.44 -7.93 -10.76
CA ASP A 63 14.60 -6.53 -11.15
C ASP A 63 14.85 -5.61 -9.95
N LEU A 64 14.15 -5.86 -8.83
CA LEU A 64 14.32 -5.11 -7.60
C LEU A 64 15.68 -5.37 -6.95
N GLU A 65 16.16 -6.61 -6.94
CA GLU A 65 17.48 -6.98 -6.45
C GLU A 65 18.59 -6.32 -7.28
N ALA A 66 18.46 -6.36 -8.61
CA ALA A 66 19.39 -5.69 -9.52
C ALA A 66 19.40 -4.17 -9.29
N ARG A 67 18.23 -3.56 -9.06
CA ARG A 67 18.14 -2.14 -8.73
C ARG A 67 18.75 -1.81 -7.37
N ALA A 68 18.49 -2.64 -6.36
CA ALA A 68 19.07 -2.48 -5.03
C ALA A 68 20.60 -2.56 -5.08
N ALA A 69 21.15 -3.51 -5.85
CA ALA A 69 22.59 -3.63 -6.03
C ALA A 69 23.21 -2.32 -6.56
N ARG A 70 22.58 -1.68 -7.55
CA ARG A 70 23.03 -0.38 -8.08
C ARG A 70 22.92 0.79 -7.09
N LEU A 71 22.02 0.68 -6.11
CA LEU A 71 21.78 1.73 -5.11
C LEU A 71 22.60 1.55 -3.83
N ARG A 72 23.37 0.47 -3.70
CA ARG A 72 24.19 0.21 -2.50
C ARG A 72 25.40 1.11 -2.38
N ASP A 73 25.85 1.70 -3.49
CA ASP A 73 26.97 2.62 -3.44
C ASP A 73 26.60 3.89 -2.68
N PRO A 74 27.45 4.37 -1.75
CA PRO A 74 27.21 5.61 -1.02
C PRO A 74 27.05 6.77 -2.01
N VAL A 75 25.85 7.38 -2.03
CA VAL A 75 25.58 8.60 -2.83
C VAL A 75 26.33 9.81 -2.25
N LEU A 76 26.60 9.78 -0.95
CA LEU A 76 27.33 10.82 -0.23
C LEU A 76 28.70 10.31 0.17
N THR A 77 29.69 11.18 0.04
CA THR A 77 30.99 11.02 0.69
C THR A 77 30.83 11.06 2.21
N GLU A 78 31.82 10.50 2.93
CA GLU A 78 31.83 10.52 4.39
C GLU A 78 31.77 11.94 4.95
N ALA A 79 32.42 12.91 4.29
CA ALA A 79 32.41 14.31 4.68
C ALA A 79 31.02 14.95 4.54
N GLU A 80 30.30 14.66 3.44
CA GLU A 80 28.93 15.15 3.23
C GLU A 80 27.95 14.55 4.25
N ARG A 81 28.09 13.25 4.54
CA ARG A 81 27.31 12.56 5.57
C ARG A 81 27.53 13.17 6.96
N ALA A 82 28.79 13.40 7.34
CA ALA A 82 29.14 14.02 8.62
C ALA A 82 28.61 15.46 8.76
N ARG A 83 28.38 16.16 7.65
CA ARG A 83 27.78 17.52 7.66
C ARG A 83 26.27 17.50 7.92
N LEU A 84 25.55 16.49 7.45
CA LEU A 84 24.10 16.36 7.64
C LEU A 84 23.71 15.79 9.02
N GLY A 85 24.62 15.06 9.67
CA GLY A 85 24.41 14.49 11.02
C GLY A 85 24.68 15.46 12.18
N ARG A 86 25.02 16.72 11.91
CA ARG A 86 25.17 17.80 12.90
C ARG A 86 23.97 18.73 12.84
#